data_AF-A0A0T7BPB5-F1
#
_entry.id   AF-A0A0T7BPB5-F1
#
_cell.length_a   1.000
_cell.length_b   1.000
_cell.length_c   1.000
_cell.angle_alpha   90.00
_cell.angle_beta   90.00
_cell.angle_gamma   90.00
#
_symmetry.space_group_name_H-M   'P 1'
#
loop_
_entity.id
_entity.type
_entity.pdbx_description
1 polymer ?
#
loop_
_entity_poly.entity_id
_entity_poly.type
_entity_poly.pdbx_seq_one_letter_code
_entity_poly.pdbx_strand_id
1 'polypeptide(L)'
;MRLKRWESPRREGRNNKGRGGAARKRQLKKQQQMLRKKLKENPPNNNQKDIIKGEEQNLFLFFMMNYQHSKIVVHQVKKLIQNKLIM
;
A
#
# COMPACT_ATOMS: atom_id res chain seq x y z
N MET A 1 36.78 18.27 20.91
CA MET A 1 35.67 18.55 21.86
C MET A 1 35.04 17.24 22.31
N ARG A 2 34.80 17.05 23.61
CA ARG A 2 34.06 15.88 24.13
C ARG A 2 32.58 16.24 24.22
N LEU A 3 31.70 15.41 23.65
CA LEU A 3 30.24 15.60 23.72
C LEU A 3 29.74 15.53 25.17
N LYS A 4 28.75 16.37 25.52
CA LYS A 4 28.11 16.29 26.84
C LYS A 4 27.34 14.98 26.98
N ARG A 5 27.17 14.51 28.22
CA ARG A 5 26.52 13.21 28.52
C ARG A 5 25.11 13.07 27.94
N TRP A 6 24.41 14.17 27.72
CA TRP A 6 23.06 14.18 27.12
C TRP A 6 23.08 14.37 25.60
N GLU A 7 24.21 14.78 25.01
CA GLU A 7 24.42 14.98 23.56
C GLU A 7 24.92 13.72 22.86
N SER A 8 25.40 12.72 23.61
CA SER A 8 25.80 11.44 23.01
C SER A 8 24.56 10.74 22.42
N PRO A 9 24.60 10.30 21.14
CA PRO A 9 23.50 9.57 20.52
C PRO A 9 23.05 8.42 21.43
N ARG A 10 21.83 8.54 21.96
CA ARG A 10 21.26 7.52 22.84
C ARG A 10 21.11 6.24 22.01
N ARG A 11 21.86 5.20 22.36
CA ARG A 11 21.79 3.90 21.67
C ARG A 11 20.35 3.39 21.65
N GLU A 12 19.86 3.10 20.45
CA GLU A 12 18.59 2.43 20.25
C GLU A 12 18.62 1.06 20.95
N GLY A 13 17.51 0.69 21.60
CA GLY A 13 17.37 -0.63 22.24
C GLY A 13 17.72 -0.74 23.73
N ARG A 14 18.06 0.35 24.44
CA ARG A 14 18.19 0.36 25.92
C ARG A 14 16.93 -0.17 26.63
N ASN A 15 15.76 0.02 26.01
CA ASN A 15 14.47 -0.38 26.59
C ASN A 15 14.01 -1.78 26.18
N ASN A 16 14.72 -2.53 25.34
CA ASN A 16 14.27 -3.83 24.84
C ASN A 16 14.32 -4.96 25.88
N LYS A 17 15.17 -4.81 26.90
CA LYS A 17 15.39 -5.77 28.00
C LYS A 17 14.80 -5.30 29.34
N GLY A 18 14.31 -4.06 29.42
CA GLY A 18 13.71 -3.48 30.63
C GLY A 18 12.20 -3.70 30.73
N ARG A 19 11.60 -3.23 31.83
CA ARG A 19 10.15 -3.34 32.10
C ARG A 19 9.29 -2.75 30.95
N GLY A 20 9.74 -1.66 30.34
CA GLY A 20 9.08 -1.03 29.18
C GLY A 20 9.09 -1.90 27.93
N GLY A 21 10.21 -2.56 27.61
CA GLY A 21 10.30 -3.49 26.48
C GLY A 21 9.50 -4.76 26.69
N ALA A 22 9.51 -5.30 27.92
CA ALA A 22 8.70 -6.46 28.26
C ALA A 22 7.20 -6.15 28.16
N ALA A 23 6.74 -4.97 28.62
CA ALA A 23 5.36 -4.53 28.45
C ALA A 23 4.98 -4.37 26.97
N ARG A 24 5.85 -3.74 26.16
CA ARG A 24 5.63 -3.60 24.72
C ARG A 24 5.54 -4.95 24.00
N LYS A 25 6.41 -5.90 24.34
CA LYS A 25 6.35 -7.28 23.79
C LYS A 25 5.03 -7.98 24.13
N ARG A 26 4.52 -7.81 25.36
CA ARG A 26 3.22 -8.36 25.78
C ARG A 26 2.07 -7.73 25.00
N GLN A 27 2.10 -6.42 24.77
CA GLN A 27 1.09 -5.72 23.98
C GLN A 27 1.06 -6.24 22.53
N LEU A 28 2.23 -6.37 21.89
CA LEU A 28 2.34 -6.91 20.54
C LEU A 28 1.83 -8.36 20.46
N LYS A 29 2.17 -9.20 21.44
CA LYS A 29 1.66 -10.58 21.51
C LYS A 29 0.13 -10.62 21.61
N LYS A 30 -0.46 -9.74 22.42
CA LYS A 30 -1.93 -9.62 22.55
C LYS A 30 -2.58 -9.18 21.25
N GLN A 31 -2.00 -8.18 20.56
CA GLN A 31 -2.49 -7.74 19.25
C GLN A 31 -2.45 -8.86 18.22
N GLN A 32 -1.34 -9.59 18.12
CA GLN A 32 -1.20 -10.73 17.21
C GLN A 32 -2.18 -11.86 17.52
N GLN A 33 -2.41 -12.17 18.80
CA GLN A 33 -3.39 -13.18 19.19
C GLN A 33 -4.82 -12.78 18.81
N MET A 34 -5.18 -11.51 19.02
CA MET A 34 -6.48 -10.97 18.59
C MET A 34 -6.63 -11.02 17.06
N LEU A 35 -5.58 -10.68 16.32
CA LEU A 35 -5.59 -10.77 14.85
C LEU A 35 -5.80 -12.22 14.39
N ARG A 36 -5.08 -13.19 14.98
CA ARG A 36 -5.26 -14.62 14.68
C ARG A 36 -6.69 -15.09 14.93
N LYS A 37 -7.31 -14.66 16.04
CA LYS A 37 -8.71 -14.96 16.32
C LYS A 37 -9.63 -14.39 15.25
N LYS A 38 -9.49 -13.10 14.92
CA LYS A 38 -10.30 -12.45 13.88
C LYS A 38 -10.18 -13.13 12.51
N LEU A 39 -8.97 -13.54 12.12
CA LEU A 39 -8.71 -14.25 10.86
C LEU A 39 -9.26 -15.69 10.87
N LYS A 40 -9.28 -16.34 12.05
CA LYS A 40 -9.85 -17.68 12.19
C LYS A 40 -11.38 -17.66 12.26
N GLU A 41 -11.95 -16.66 12.92
CA GLU A 41 -13.39 -16.47 13.09
C GLU A 41 -14.07 -15.92 11.83
N ASN A 42 -13.34 -15.20 10.98
CA ASN A 42 -13.74 -14.88 9.61
C ASN A 42 -12.96 -15.75 8.61
N PRO A 43 -13.27 -17.06 8.46
CA PRO A 43 -12.91 -17.71 7.21
C PRO A 43 -13.51 -16.86 6.08
N PRO A 44 -12.81 -16.67 4.95
CA PRO A 44 -13.33 -15.86 3.86
C PRO A 44 -14.69 -16.43 3.45
N ASN A 45 -15.76 -15.79 3.93
CA ASN A 45 -17.10 -16.08 3.49
C ASN A 45 -17.06 -15.93 1.98
N ASN A 46 -17.52 -16.94 1.25
CA ASN A 46 -17.43 -16.98 -0.21
C ASN A 46 -17.99 -15.70 -0.87
N ASN A 47 -18.87 -14.98 -0.18
CA ASN A 47 -19.43 -13.68 -0.56
C ASN A 47 -18.39 -12.56 -0.76
N GLN A 48 -17.22 -12.60 -0.11
CA GLN A 48 -16.20 -11.55 -0.26
C GLN A 48 -15.35 -11.76 -1.53
N LYS A 49 -15.27 -12.99 -2.05
CA LYS A 49 -14.61 -13.27 -3.33
C LYS A 49 -15.36 -12.65 -4.49
N ASP A 50 -16.68 -12.51 -4.38
CA ASP A 50 -17.52 -11.94 -5.45
C ASP A 50 -17.38 -10.41 -5.52
N ILE A 51 -17.21 -9.74 -4.36
CA ILE A 51 -16.94 -8.29 -4.28
C ILE A 51 -15.54 -7.98 -4.85
N ILE A 52 -14.51 -8.73 -4.44
CA ILE A 52 -13.13 -8.53 -4.92
C ILE A 52 -13.02 -8.83 -6.42
N LYS A 53 -13.70 -9.87 -6.93
CA LYS A 53 -13.76 -10.14 -8.37
C LYS A 53 -14.39 -9.00 -9.17
N GLY A 54 -15.44 -8.37 -8.64
CA GLY A 54 -16.07 -7.22 -9.30
C GLY A 54 -15.17 -5.98 -9.33
N GLU A 55 -14.44 -5.71 -8.25
CA GLU A 55 -13.50 -4.58 -8.17
C GLU A 55 -12.27 -4.78 -9.08
N GLU A 56 -11.67 -5.97 -9.12
CA GLU A 56 -10.56 -6.32 -10.01
C GLU A 56 -10.97 -6.19 -11.49
N GLN A 57 -12.18 -6.64 -11.84
CA GLN A 57 -12.72 -6.48 -13.20
C GLN A 57 -12.97 -5.00 -13.53
N ASN A 58 -13.47 -4.21 -12.58
CA ASN A 58 -13.67 -2.77 -12.77
C ASN A 58 -12.35 -2.02 -12.97
N LEU A 59 -11.30 -2.37 -12.21
CA LEU A 59 -9.95 -1.79 -12.38
C LEU A 59 -9.35 -2.18 -13.74
N PHE A 60 -9.51 -3.44 -14.16
CA PHE A 60 -9.07 -3.91 -15.47
C PHE A 60 -9.79 -3.20 -16.61
N LEU A 61 -11.12 -3.06 -16.52
CA LEU A 61 -11.94 -2.32 -17.49
C LEU A 61 -11.54 -0.85 -17.55
N PHE A 62 -11.36 -0.20 -16.40
CA PHE A 62 -10.90 1.19 -16.32
C PHE A 62 -9.53 1.36 -17.00
N PHE A 63 -8.57 0.49 -16.72
CA PHE A 63 -7.24 0.54 -17.32
C PHE A 63 -7.29 0.38 -18.84
N MET A 64 -8.07 -0.58 -19.34
CA MET A 64 -8.21 -0.83 -20.78
C MET A 64 -8.88 0.34 -21.52
N MET A 65 -9.90 0.96 -20.93
CA MET A 65 -10.57 2.12 -21.51
C MET A 65 -9.62 3.33 -21.61
N ASN A 66 -8.84 3.59 -20.56
CA ASN A 66 -7.84 4.67 -20.58
C ASN A 66 -6.72 4.41 -21.60
N TYR A 67 -6.29 3.15 -21.76
CA TYR A 67 -5.30 2.77 -22.75
C TYR A 67 -5.80 3.00 -24.19
N GLN A 68 -7.04 2.63 -24.51
CA GLN A 68 -7.63 2.92 -25.82
C GLN A 68 -7.76 4.42 -26.07
N HIS A 69 -8.20 5.17 -25.06
CA HIS A 69 -8.36 6.62 -25.17
C HIS A 69 -7.03 7.33 -25.47
N SER A 70 -5.93 6.92 -24.82
CA SER A 70 -4.60 7.49 -25.10
C SER A 70 -4.14 7.27 -26.54
N LYS A 71 -4.42 6.09 -27.14
CA LYS A 71 -4.11 5.81 -28.55
C LYS A 71 -4.89 6.70 -29.50
N ILE A 72 -6.17 6.94 -29.22
CA ILE A 72 -7.03 7.81 -30.01
C ILE A 72 -6.52 9.24 -30.00
N VAL A 73 -6.17 9.77 -28.82
CA VAL A 73 -5.63 11.13 -28.68
C VAL A 73 -4.31 11.27 -29.44
N VAL A 74 -3.38 10.33 -29.28
CA VAL A 74 -2.10 10.35 -30.01
C VAL A 74 -2.31 10.28 -31.52
N HIS A 75 -3.26 9.47 -31.99
CA HIS A 75 -3.60 9.38 -33.40
C HIS A 75 -4.20 10.68 -33.95
N GLN A 76 -5.12 11.31 -33.21
CA GLN A 76 -5.72 12.59 -33.58
C GLN A 76 -4.67 13.71 -33.66
N VAL A 77 -3.78 13.79 -32.67
CA VAL A 77 -2.68 14.78 -32.66
C VAL A 77 -1.74 14.57 -33.85
N LYS A 78 -1.34 13.32 -34.14
CA LYS A 78 -0.50 13.00 -35.30
C LYS A 78 -1.18 13.40 -36.63
N LYS A 79 -2.46 13.08 -36.78
CA LYS A 79 -3.26 13.46 -37.96
C LYS A 79 -3.35 14.98 -38.12
N LEU A 80 -3.54 15.71 -37.02
CA LEU A 80 -3.63 17.17 -37.02
C LEU A 80 -2.29 17.83 -37.35
N ILE A 81 -1.17 17.30 -36.84
CA ILE A 81 0.18 17.75 -37.19
C ILE A 81 0.46 17.50 -38.67
N GLN A 82 0.14 16.32 -39.20
CA GLN A 82 0.33 15.99 -40.61
C GLN A 82 -0.47 16.91 -41.53
N ASN A 83 -1.75 17.13 -41.23
CA ASN A 83 -2.60 18.04 -42.03
C ASN A 83 -2.10 19.49 -42.00
N LYS A 84 -1.47 19.93 -40.90
CA LYS A 84 -0.88 21.26 -40.76
C LYS A 84 0.46 21.42 -41.50
N LEU A 85 1.15 20.32 -41.80
CA LEU A 85 2.42 20.30 -42.52
C LEU A 85 2.26 20.21 -44.05
N ILE A 86 1.05 19.84 -44.50
CA ILE A 86 0.71 19.65 -45.92
C ILE A 86 0.06 20.90 -46.53
N MET A 87 -0.34 21.89 -45.72
CA MET A 87 -0.69 23.25 -46.17
C MET A 87 0.51 24.18 -46.11
#